data_AF-A0A9D6L614-F1
#
_entry.id   AF-A0A9D6L614-F1
#
_cell.length_a   1.000
_cell.length_b   1.000
_cell.length_c   1.000
_cell.angle_alpha   90.00
_cell.angle_beta   90.00
_cell.angle_gamma   90.00
#
_symmetry.space_group_name_H-M   'P 1'
#
loop_
_entity.id
_entity.type
_entity.pdbx_description
1 polymer ?
#
loop_
_entity_poly.entity_id
_entity_poly.type
_entity_poly.pdbx_seq_one_letter_code
_entity_poly.pdbx_strand_id
1 'polypeptide(L)'
;MLNNKKTGDLLFLLNGIAFVILLNSLTSLYFFRIDLTEEKRYTIKLQTKELLKNLDDEVFIEVFLEGDLNSGFKRFQKSVKETLEEFRIYSNNKVKFIFTDPAQAQGQKARNEFMNELTSKGISPMNVIENQNGQRVEKFVFPGALVSYGGFEEGVMLLKGNRAQNAQQVLNQSIEGAEYELANAIYKLSNSNRKKIGLVHGHGELDSLQIASFNNALLEQYDVFNVDLSKKQKVERYQLLVVAKPKKEFSAADKYKLDQYVMRGGKLLFLLDRLEANMDSASRDDYFAFPYHLNLDDQLFKYGVRINPD
;
A
#
# COMPACT_ATOMS: atom_id res chain seq x y z
N MET A 1 -15.57 71.96 -25.27
CA MET A 1 -16.10 70.92 -24.36
C MET A 1 -16.14 69.58 -25.10
N LEU A 2 -14.99 68.92 -25.28
CA LEU A 2 -14.89 67.64 -25.98
C LEU A 2 -13.66 66.93 -25.39
N ASN A 3 -13.85 65.97 -24.45
CA ASN A 3 -13.08 64.71 -24.40
C ASN A 3 -13.32 63.82 -23.17
N ASN A 4 -14.12 64.22 -22.17
CA ASN A 4 -14.19 63.46 -20.92
C ASN A 4 -14.72 62.01 -21.03
N LYS A 5 -15.53 61.71 -22.06
CA LYS A 5 -16.02 60.33 -22.29
C LYS A 5 -14.94 59.41 -22.84
N LYS A 6 -14.14 59.86 -23.82
CA LYS A 6 -13.09 59.03 -24.44
C LYS A 6 -11.95 58.70 -23.47
N THR A 7 -11.59 59.64 -22.59
CA THR A 7 -10.60 59.39 -21.53
C THR A 7 -11.13 58.44 -20.46
N GLY A 8 -12.42 58.53 -20.13
CA GLY A 8 -13.08 57.58 -19.23
C GLY A 8 -13.10 56.16 -19.78
N ASP A 9 -13.48 56.00 -21.06
CA ASP A 9 -13.51 54.70 -21.73
C ASP A 9 -12.10 54.08 -21.84
N LEU A 10 -11.09 54.90 -22.11
CA LEU A 10 -9.68 54.47 -22.17
C LEU A 10 -9.16 54.00 -20.80
N LEU A 11 -9.49 54.72 -19.73
CA LEU A 11 -9.13 54.34 -18.37
C LEU A 11 -9.83 53.04 -17.94
N PHE A 12 -11.10 52.85 -18.35
CA PHE A 12 -11.84 51.63 -18.08
C PHE A 12 -11.21 50.42 -18.78
N LEU A 13 -10.80 50.60 -20.04
CA LEU A 13 -10.13 49.56 -20.82
C LEU A 13 -8.75 49.23 -20.26
N LEU A 14 -7.96 50.23 -19.86
CA LEU A 14 -6.66 50.04 -19.21
C LEU A 14 -6.78 49.30 -17.88
N ASN A 15 -7.76 49.67 -17.03
CA ASN A 15 -8.04 48.96 -15.79
C ASN A 15 -8.49 47.51 -16.02
N GLY A 16 -9.28 47.26 -17.06
CA GLY A 16 -9.68 45.90 -17.44
C GLY A 16 -8.49 45.04 -17.85
N ILE A 17 -7.58 45.57 -18.68
CA ILE A 17 -6.36 44.86 -19.08
C ILE A 17 -5.45 44.63 -17.87
N ALA A 18 -5.25 45.64 -17.02
CA ALA A 18 -4.44 45.51 -15.81
C ALA A 18 -5.02 44.46 -14.86
N PHE A 19 -6.35 44.40 -14.71
CA PHE A 19 -7.03 43.38 -13.93
C PHE A 19 -6.83 41.98 -14.51
N VAL A 20 -6.94 41.80 -15.83
CA VAL A 20 -6.69 40.50 -16.48
C VAL A 20 -5.24 40.04 -16.29
N ILE A 21 -4.28 40.95 -16.39
CA ILE A 21 -2.86 40.66 -16.15
C ILE A 21 -2.62 40.30 -14.69
N LEU A 22 -3.17 41.07 -13.74
CA LEU A 22 -3.08 40.78 -12.31
C LEU A 22 -3.72 39.45 -11.95
N LEU A 23 -4.91 39.17 -12.50
CA LEU A 23 -5.61 37.91 -12.32
C LEU A 23 -4.74 36.75 -12.85
N ASN A 24 -4.19 36.88 -14.06
CA ASN A 24 -3.31 35.87 -14.66
C ASN A 24 -2.05 35.62 -13.82
N SER A 25 -1.40 36.69 -13.34
CA SER A 25 -0.26 36.60 -12.41
C SER A 25 -0.63 36.01 -11.04
N LEU A 26 -1.82 36.28 -10.52
CA LEU A 26 -2.30 35.65 -9.28
C LEU A 26 -2.63 34.17 -9.52
N THR A 27 -3.13 33.82 -10.71
CA THR A 27 -3.42 32.43 -11.08
C THR A 27 -2.13 31.61 -11.25
N SER A 28 -1.01 32.24 -11.63
CA SER A 28 0.30 31.56 -11.69
C SER A 28 0.95 31.37 -10.32
N LEU A 29 0.56 32.16 -9.31
CA LEU A 29 1.04 32.02 -7.92
C LEU A 29 0.19 31.02 -7.11
N TYR A 30 -1.11 30.93 -7.39
CA TYR A 30 -2.03 29.96 -6.78
C TYR A 30 -2.55 28.98 -7.84
N PHE A 31 -1.82 27.89 -8.04
CA PHE A 31 -2.29 26.76 -8.88
C PHE A 31 -3.46 26.05 -8.19
N PHE A 32 -4.68 26.56 -8.34
CA PHE A 32 -5.89 25.84 -7.99
C PHE A 32 -6.28 24.92 -9.15
N ARG A 33 -5.85 23.66 -9.11
CA ARG A 33 -6.29 22.63 -10.07
C ARG A 33 -7.60 22.01 -9.55
N ILE A 34 -8.70 22.26 -10.26
CA ILE A 34 -9.95 21.55 -10.04
C ILE A 34 -9.95 20.36 -10.99
N ASP A 35 -9.95 19.15 -10.42
CA ASP A 35 -10.18 17.94 -11.19
C ASP A 35 -11.68 17.76 -11.42
N LEU A 36 -12.08 17.83 -12.69
CA LEU A 36 -13.47 17.69 -13.14
C LEU A 36 -13.82 16.24 -13.54
N THR A 37 -12.90 15.30 -13.35
CA THR A 37 -13.24 13.89 -13.56
C THR A 37 -14.15 13.38 -12.46
N GLU A 38 -15.11 12.53 -12.83
CA GLU A 38 -16.13 11.97 -11.93
C GLU A 38 -15.51 11.23 -10.73
N GLU A 39 -14.32 10.66 -10.92
CA GLU A 39 -13.56 9.91 -9.91
C GLU A 39 -12.40 10.70 -9.27
N LYS A 40 -12.18 11.97 -9.65
CA LYS A 40 -11.00 12.77 -9.26
C LYS A 40 -9.66 12.04 -9.51
N ARG A 41 -9.51 11.41 -10.67
CA ARG A 41 -8.34 10.58 -11.04
C ARG A 41 -7.00 11.32 -11.06
N TYR A 42 -7.03 12.64 -11.07
CA TYR A 42 -5.87 13.52 -11.11
C TYR A 42 -5.71 14.34 -9.81
N THR A 43 -6.40 13.96 -8.72
CA THR A 43 -6.24 14.56 -7.39
C THR A 43 -5.78 13.50 -6.40
N ILE A 44 -4.76 13.83 -5.59
CA ILE A 44 -4.35 12.99 -4.47
C ILE A 44 -5.55 12.65 -3.56
N LYS A 45 -5.69 11.37 -3.19
CA LYS A 45 -6.75 10.88 -2.32
C LYS A 45 -6.66 11.49 -0.93
N LEU A 46 -7.81 11.62 -0.26
CA LEU A 46 -7.89 12.26 1.05
C LEU A 46 -7.01 11.55 2.09
N GLN A 47 -6.97 10.21 2.06
CA GLN A 47 -6.16 9.39 2.97
C GLN A 47 -4.67 9.66 2.79
N THR A 48 -4.22 9.79 1.53
CA THR A 48 -2.84 10.15 1.20
C THR A 48 -2.50 11.55 1.72
N LYS A 49 -3.42 12.53 1.58
CA LYS A 49 -3.21 13.89 2.14
C LYS A 49 -3.03 13.87 3.65
N GLU A 50 -3.88 13.12 4.36
CA GLU A 50 -3.79 13.01 5.82
C GLU A 50 -2.50 12.29 6.25
N LEU A 51 -2.08 11.24 5.53
CA LEU A 51 -0.78 10.61 5.75
C LEU A 51 0.36 11.63 5.63
N LEU A 52 0.41 12.36 4.52
CA LEU A 52 1.48 13.30 4.20
C LEU A 52 1.57 14.46 5.20
N LYS A 53 0.43 15.00 5.66
CA LYS A 53 0.40 16.06 6.67
C LYS A 53 0.91 15.61 8.03
N ASN A 54 0.69 14.34 8.37
CA ASN A 54 1.02 13.76 9.68
C ASN A 54 2.40 13.08 9.71
N LEU A 55 3.24 13.28 8.68
CA LEU A 55 4.62 12.81 8.72
C LEU A 55 5.38 13.53 9.84
N ASP A 56 6.07 12.76 10.67
CA ASP A 56 6.90 13.31 11.74
C ASP A 56 8.26 13.80 11.18
N ASP A 57 8.87 13.03 10.28
CA ASP A 57 10.20 13.27 9.70
C ASP A 57 10.18 13.44 8.16
N GLU A 58 11.34 13.67 7.55
CA GLU A 58 11.50 13.74 6.10
C GLU A 58 11.43 12.34 5.45
N VAL A 59 10.77 12.28 4.29
CA VAL A 59 10.74 11.10 3.42
C VAL A 59 11.62 11.41 2.21
N PHE A 60 12.59 10.55 1.91
CA PHE A 60 13.38 10.62 0.68
C PHE A 60 12.94 9.54 -0.30
N ILE A 61 12.70 9.91 -1.56
CA ILE A 61 12.24 8.99 -2.61
C ILE A 61 13.18 9.06 -3.80
N GLU A 62 13.91 8.00 -4.06
CA GLU A 62 14.75 7.86 -5.26
C GLU A 62 14.02 7.03 -6.32
N VAL A 63 13.70 7.64 -7.46
CA VAL A 63 12.95 7.00 -8.54
C VAL A 63 13.88 6.58 -9.67
N PHE A 64 13.84 5.31 -10.07
CA PHE A 64 14.74 4.75 -11.09
C PHE A 64 14.18 4.83 -12.53
N LEU A 65 13.39 5.86 -12.80
CA LEU A 65 12.75 6.15 -14.10
C LEU A 65 13.43 7.33 -14.79
N GLU A 66 14.73 7.23 -15.07
CA GLU A 66 15.51 8.26 -15.76
C GLU A 66 16.39 7.64 -16.86
N GLY A 67 16.85 8.45 -17.82
CA GLY A 67 17.73 8.01 -18.91
C GLY A 67 17.02 7.88 -20.26
N ASP A 68 17.47 6.93 -21.09
CA ASP A 68 16.96 6.75 -22.46
C ASP A 68 15.63 5.97 -22.51
N LEU A 69 14.57 6.66 -22.06
CA LEU A 69 13.19 6.16 -22.02
C LEU A 69 12.41 6.43 -23.32
N ASN A 70 11.58 5.46 -23.72
CA ASN A 70 10.62 5.66 -24.81
C ASN A 70 9.48 6.62 -24.41
N SER A 71 8.63 6.99 -25.36
CA SER A 71 7.52 7.94 -25.12
C SER A 71 6.54 7.48 -24.03
N GLY A 72 6.29 6.17 -23.95
CA GLY A 72 5.42 5.59 -22.94
C GLY A 72 5.97 5.73 -21.52
N PHE A 73 7.25 5.42 -21.34
CA PHE A 73 7.94 5.56 -20.05
C PHE A 73 8.20 7.03 -19.69
N LYS A 74 8.45 7.93 -20.66
CA LYS A 74 8.53 9.38 -20.41
C LYS A 74 7.23 9.95 -19.86
N ARG A 75 6.08 9.50 -20.39
CA ARG A 75 4.77 9.88 -19.85
C ARG A 75 4.58 9.33 -18.43
N PHE A 76 4.99 8.09 -18.18
CA PHE A 76 4.91 7.50 -16.84
C PHE A 76 5.80 8.23 -15.84
N GLN A 77 7.06 8.48 -16.17
CA GLN A 77 8.00 9.29 -15.40
C GLN A 77 7.40 10.66 -15.06
N LYS A 78 6.84 11.36 -16.07
CA LYS A 78 6.19 12.66 -15.87
C LYS A 78 5.04 12.57 -14.86
N SER A 79 4.19 11.56 -14.98
CA SER A 79 3.09 11.35 -14.03
C SER A 79 3.59 11.10 -12.61
N VAL A 80 4.59 10.23 -12.44
CA VAL A 80 5.20 9.95 -11.12
C VAL A 80 5.79 11.23 -10.53
N LYS A 81 6.48 12.03 -11.35
CA LYS A 81 7.04 13.32 -10.92
C LYS A 81 5.95 14.29 -10.46
N GLU A 82 4.85 14.40 -11.19
CA GLU A 82 3.72 15.25 -10.83
C GLU A 82 3.09 14.81 -9.50
N THR A 83 2.87 13.51 -9.29
CA THR A 83 2.41 12.93 -8.01
C THR A 83 3.35 13.28 -6.85
N LEU A 84 4.66 13.17 -7.06
CA LEU A 84 5.66 13.45 -6.04
C LEU A 84 5.78 14.96 -5.70
N GLU A 85 5.57 15.85 -6.67
CA GLU A 85 5.45 17.29 -6.40
C GLU A 85 4.21 17.58 -5.53
N GLU A 86 3.07 16.94 -5.80
CA GLU A 86 1.91 17.05 -4.93
C GLU A 86 2.19 16.50 -3.53
N PHE A 87 2.91 15.38 -3.42
CA PHE A 87 3.32 14.84 -2.12
C PHE A 87 4.19 15.83 -1.34
N ARG A 88 5.16 16.48 -2.01
CA ARG A 88 5.99 17.54 -1.43
C ARG A 88 5.14 18.71 -0.91
N ILE A 89 4.14 19.15 -1.67
CA ILE A 89 3.24 20.25 -1.27
C ILE A 89 2.41 19.85 -0.04
N TYR A 90 1.72 18.71 -0.08
CA TYR A 90 0.84 18.29 1.02
C TYR A 90 1.58 17.88 2.30
N SER A 91 2.84 17.46 2.17
CA SER A 91 3.72 17.14 3.31
C SER A 91 4.45 18.36 3.89
N ASN A 92 4.14 19.57 3.44
CA ASN A 92 4.86 20.80 3.83
C ASN A 92 6.39 20.67 3.62
N ASN A 93 6.78 20.27 2.42
CA ASN A 93 8.17 20.04 1.98
C ASN A 93 8.92 18.89 2.66
N LYS A 94 8.27 18.02 3.46
CA LYS A 94 8.94 16.84 4.06
C LYS A 94 9.22 15.71 3.06
N VAL A 95 8.47 15.61 1.98
CA VAL A 95 8.77 14.67 0.89
C VAL A 95 9.80 15.28 -0.06
N LYS A 96 10.97 14.65 -0.13
CA LYS A 96 12.06 14.94 -1.06
C LYS A 96 12.17 13.80 -2.06
N PHE A 97 12.57 14.11 -3.30
CA PHE A 97 12.73 13.07 -4.29
C PHE A 97 13.74 13.44 -5.37
N ILE A 98 14.33 12.42 -5.98
CA ILE A 98 15.23 12.51 -7.13
C ILE A 98 14.88 11.43 -8.17
N PHE A 99 15.32 11.64 -9.40
CA PHE A 99 15.24 10.63 -10.47
C PHE A 99 16.67 10.23 -10.85
N THR A 100 16.93 8.93 -10.88
CA THR A 100 18.26 8.36 -11.10
C THR A 100 18.23 7.36 -12.24
N ASP A 101 19.21 7.45 -13.15
CA ASP A 101 19.42 6.46 -14.20
C ASP A 101 20.33 5.34 -13.65
N PRO A 102 19.79 4.15 -13.37
CA PRO A 102 20.58 3.05 -12.79
C PRO A 102 21.66 2.53 -13.76
N ALA A 103 21.58 2.84 -15.06
CA ALA A 103 22.59 2.46 -16.05
C ALA A 103 23.85 3.34 -16.01
N GLN A 104 23.82 4.51 -15.36
CA GLN A 104 24.95 5.45 -15.28
C GLN A 104 25.97 5.10 -14.19
N ALA A 105 25.74 4.04 -13.39
CA ALA A 105 26.68 3.62 -12.36
C ALA A 105 28.10 3.39 -12.91
N GLN A 106 29.10 3.96 -12.21
CA GLN A 106 30.50 3.98 -12.64
C GLN A 106 31.13 2.59 -12.58
N GLY A 107 31.32 1.97 -13.74
CA GLY A 107 31.93 0.65 -13.88
C GLY A 107 30.93 -0.51 -13.82
N GLN A 108 31.20 -1.56 -14.60
CA GLN A 108 30.29 -2.70 -14.75
C GLN A 108 30.01 -3.43 -13.43
N LYS A 109 31.01 -3.52 -12.54
CA LYS A 109 30.88 -4.19 -11.24
C LYS A 109 29.94 -3.42 -10.31
N ALA A 110 30.17 -2.12 -10.12
CA ALA A 110 29.33 -1.26 -9.28
C ALA A 110 27.89 -1.22 -9.79
N ARG A 111 27.69 -1.21 -11.12
CA ARG A 111 26.37 -1.32 -11.72
C ARG A 111 25.67 -2.60 -11.35
N ASN A 112 26.33 -3.75 -11.52
CA ASN A 112 25.73 -5.04 -11.18
C ASN A 112 25.41 -5.14 -9.69
N GLU A 113 26.28 -4.63 -8.81
CA GLU A 113 26.04 -4.58 -7.36
C GLU A 113 24.82 -3.73 -7.03
N PHE A 114 24.71 -2.53 -7.61
CA PHE A 114 23.56 -1.66 -7.44
C PHE A 114 22.26 -2.31 -7.93
N MET A 115 22.26 -2.94 -9.11
CA MET A 115 21.09 -3.65 -9.62
C MET A 115 20.67 -4.82 -8.72
N ASN A 116 21.63 -5.55 -8.16
CA ASN A 116 21.36 -6.64 -7.22
C ASN A 116 20.78 -6.11 -5.91
N GLU A 117 21.28 -4.97 -5.42
CA GLU A 117 20.72 -4.30 -4.25
C GLU A 117 19.26 -3.92 -4.47
N LEU A 118 18.94 -3.25 -5.59
CA LEU A 118 17.56 -2.91 -5.96
C LEU A 118 16.67 -4.13 -6.01
N THR A 119 17.15 -5.22 -6.62
CA THR A 119 16.40 -6.48 -6.70
C THR A 119 16.17 -7.09 -5.32
N SER A 120 17.16 -7.04 -4.42
CA SER A 120 17.02 -7.52 -3.04
C SER A 120 16.00 -6.71 -2.23
N LYS A 121 15.82 -5.44 -2.58
CA LYS A 121 14.79 -4.54 -2.03
C LYS A 121 13.45 -4.65 -2.75
N GLY A 122 13.27 -5.64 -3.64
CA GLY A 122 12.02 -5.90 -4.34
C GLY A 122 11.84 -5.12 -5.65
N ILE A 123 12.81 -4.31 -6.07
CA ILE A 123 12.77 -3.55 -7.33
C ILE A 123 13.45 -4.35 -8.43
N SER A 124 12.63 -5.04 -9.23
CA SER A 124 13.11 -5.92 -10.29
C SER A 124 13.18 -5.22 -11.66
N PRO A 125 14.20 -5.53 -12.49
CA PRO A 125 14.26 -5.04 -13.87
C PRO A 125 13.15 -5.66 -14.73
N MET A 126 12.77 -4.92 -15.77
CA MET A 126 11.90 -5.43 -16.83
C MET A 126 12.49 -5.13 -18.21
N ASN A 127 12.31 -6.08 -19.12
CA ASN A 127 12.71 -5.92 -20.52
C ASN A 127 11.59 -5.23 -21.28
N VAL A 128 11.89 -4.04 -21.79
CA VAL A 128 10.99 -3.28 -22.66
C VAL A 128 11.47 -3.47 -24.08
N ILE A 129 10.57 -3.93 -24.93
CA ILE A 129 10.85 -4.17 -26.34
C ILE A 129 10.31 -2.99 -27.13
N GLU A 130 11.20 -2.32 -27.85
CA GLU A 130 10.86 -1.17 -28.69
C GLU A 130 11.22 -1.47 -30.13
N ASN A 131 10.30 -1.15 -31.06
CA ASN A 131 10.59 -1.20 -32.49
C ASN A 131 11.07 0.19 -32.92
N GLN A 132 12.39 0.38 -33.01
CA GLN A 132 12.98 1.61 -33.54
C GLN A 132 13.50 1.32 -34.95
N ASN A 133 13.05 2.10 -35.95
CA ASN A 133 13.48 1.97 -37.35
C ASN A 133 13.36 0.54 -37.94
N GLY A 134 12.33 -0.21 -37.53
CA GLY A 134 12.12 -1.60 -37.96
C GLY A 134 13.01 -2.64 -37.26
N GLN A 135 13.89 -2.22 -36.34
CA GLN A 135 14.68 -3.11 -35.49
C GLN A 135 14.08 -3.22 -34.09
N ARG A 136 14.03 -4.44 -33.59
CA ARG A 136 13.57 -4.75 -32.23
C ARG A 136 14.73 -4.52 -31.26
N VAL A 137 14.67 -3.45 -30.48
CA VAL A 137 15.66 -3.09 -29.46
C VAL A 137 15.09 -3.45 -28.09
N GLU A 138 15.84 -4.26 -27.34
CA GLU A 138 15.50 -4.57 -25.94
C GLU A 138 16.22 -3.60 -25.01
N LYS A 139 15.47 -2.98 -24.10
CA LYS A 139 16.01 -2.09 -23.08
C LYS A 139 15.60 -2.59 -21.70
N PHE A 140 16.57 -2.62 -20.78
CA PHE A 140 16.30 -2.87 -19.38
C PHE A 140 15.86 -1.57 -18.70
N VAL A 141 14.72 -1.61 -18.02
CA VAL A 141 14.22 -0.50 -17.20
C VAL A 141 13.99 -1.03 -15.79
N PHE A 142 14.28 -0.22 -14.78
CA PHE A 142 13.97 -0.50 -13.38
C PHE A 142 12.81 0.42 -12.95
N PRO A 143 11.57 0.03 -13.19
CA PRO A 143 10.45 0.93 -12.96
C PRO A 143 9.99 0.87 -11.50
N GLY A 144 10.86 1.28 -10.59
CA GLY A 144 10.61 1.33 -9.17
C GLY A 144 11.19 2.56 -8.50
N ALA A 145 10.94 2.67 -7.21
CA ALA A 145 11.47 3.71 -6.35
C ALA A 145 11.92 3.12 -5.02
N LEU A 146 12.99 3.68 -4.45
CA LEU A 146 13.41 3.43 -3.08
C LEU A 146 12.87 4.54 -2.19
N VAL A 147 12.08 4.19 -1.18
CA VAL A 147 11.51 5.14 -0.22
C VAL A 147 12.24 4.98 1.11
N SER A 148 12.75 6.07 1.66
CA SER A 148 13.50 6.09 2.92
C SER A 148 12.83 7.03 3.92
N TYR A 149 12.66 6.57 5.16
CA TYR A 149 12.08 7.36 6.27
C TYR A 149 12.61 6.85 7.61
N GLY A 150 13.13 7.74 8.46
CA GLY A 150 13.61 7.40 9.80
C GLY A 150 14.71 6.31 9.83
N GLY A 151 15.53 6.22 8.79
CA GLY A 151 16.59 5.21 8.65
C GLY A 151 16.14 3.84 8.13
N PHE A 152 14.85 3.66 7.85
CA PHE A 152 14.31 2.47 7.19
C PHE A 152 14.07 2.75 5.71
N GLU A 153 14.17 1.70 4.90
CA GLU A 153 13.96 1.78 3.46
C GLU A 153 12.99 0.69 2.98
N GLU A 154 12.15 1.02 2.00
CA GLU A 154 11.24 0.11 1.31
C GLU A 154 11.40 0.32 -0.20
N GLY A 155 11.66 -0.76 -0.93
CA GLY A 155 11.65 -0.73 -2.39
C GLY A 155 10.25 -0.94 -2.95
N VAL A 156 9.87 -0.12 -3.93
CA VAL A 156 8.51 -0.08 -4.50
C VAL A 156 8.59 -0.31 -5.99
N MET A 157 7.92 -1.36 -6.48
CA MET A 157 7.69 -1.54 -7.92
C MET A 157 6.52 -0.66 -8.37
N LEU A 158 6.83 0.38 -9.16
CA LEU A 158 5.83 1.33 -9.65
C LEU A 158 5.11 0.80 -10.90
N LEU A 159 5.80 0.00 -11.73
CA LEU A 159 5.16 -0.67 -12.86
C LEU A 159 4.46 -1.94 -12.38
N LYS A 160 3.13 -1.94 -12.40
CA LYS A 160 2.28 -3.07 -12.03
C LYS A 160 1.44 -3.47 -13.24
N GLY A 161 1.52 -4.74 -13.62
CA GLY A 161 0.71 -5.28 -14.69
C GLY A 161 1.01 -6.76 -14.94
N ASN A 162 0.01 -7.49 -15.45
CA ASN A 162 0.18 -8.88 -15.82
C ASN A 162 1.05 -8.98 -17.08
N ARG A 163 2.04 -9.86 -17.08
CA ARG A 163 2.98 -10.11 -18.21
C ARG A 163 2.28 -10.48 -19.53
N ALA A 164 0.99 -10.80 -19.50
CA ALA A 164 0.15 -11.13 -20.65
C ALA A 164 -0.54 -9.91 -21.31
N GLN A 165 -0.41 -8.70 -20.76
CA GLN A 165 -1.05 -7.48 -21.29
C GLN A 165 -0.13 -6.64 -22.18
N ASN A 166 -0.73 -5.82 -23.05
CA ASN A 166 -0.02 -4.86 -23.89
C ASN A 166 0.78 -3.86 -23.02
N ALA A 167 2.02 -3.55 -23.40
CA ALA A 167 2.90 -2.61 -22.69
C ALA A 167 2.24 -1.24 -22.42
N GLN A 168 1.43 -0.75 -23.35
CA GLN A 168 0.71 0.52 -23.18
C GLN A 168 -0.37 0.45 -22.09
N GLN A 169 -1.02 -0.70 -21.93
CA GLN A 169 -2.03 -0.90 -20.89
C GLN A 169 -1.39 -1.00 -19.50
N VAL A 170 -0.27 -1.73 -19.40
CA VAL A 170 0.53 -1.81 -18.17
C VAL A 170 0.98 -0.43 -17.71
N LEU A 171 1.47 0.41 -18.63
CA LEU A 171 1.87 1.78 -18.32
C LEU A 171 0.69 2.63 -17.83
N ASN A 172 -0.48 2.52 -18.46
CA ASN A 172 -1.67 3.27 -18.03
C ASN A 172 -2.13 2.88 -16.63
N GLN A 173 -2.19 1.57 -16.33
CA GLN A 173 -2.52 1.07 -14.99
C GLN A 173 -1.50 1.52 -13.95
N SER A 174 -0.22 1.52 -14.32
CA SER A 174 0.86 1.95 -13.44
C SER A 174 0.82 3.45 -13.15
N ILE A 175 0.44 4.26 -14.15
CA ILE A 175 0.18 5.70 -13.97
C ILE A 175 -0.93 5.92 -12.93
N GLU A 176 -2.04 5.20 -13.05
CA GLU A 176 -3.18 5.31 -12.12
C GLU A 176 -2.84 4.76 -10.71
N GLY A 177 -1.98 3.75 -10.63
CA GLY A 177 -1.57 3.10 -9.37
C GLY A 177 -0.42 3.78 -8.62
N ALA A 178 0.35 4.65 -9.28
CA ALA A 178 1.60 5.21 -8.73
C ALA A 178 1.39 5.93 -7.38
N GLU A 179 0.29 6.69 -7.23
CA GLU A 179 -0.05 7.33 -5.96
C GLU A 179 -0.17 6.30 -4.84
N TYR A 180 -0.94 5.24 -5.07
CA TYR A 180 -1.21 4.24 -4.06
C TYR A 180 0.05 3.51 -3.63
N GLU A 181 0.89 3.08 -4.58
CA GLU A 181 2.12 2.35 -4.29
C GLU A 181 3.09 3.20 -3.46
N LEU A 182 3.29 4.47 -3.84
CA LEU A 182 4.14 5.41 -3.10
C LEU A 182 3.56 5.73 -1.72
N ALA A 183 2.25 6.05 -1.64
CA ALA A 183 1.60 6.36 -0.37
C ALA A 183 1.63 5.17 0.60
N ASN A 184 1.44 3.94 0.10
CA ASN A 184 1.50 2.73 0.91
C ASN A 184 2.91 2.49 1.47
N ALA A 185 3.96 2.72 0.68
CA ALA A 185 5.34 2.61 1.16
C ALA A 185 5.65 3.65 2.25
N ILE A 186 5.24 4.91 2.05
CA ILE A 186 5.37 5.96 3.06
C ILE A 186 4.59 5.57 4.33
N TYR A 187 3.36 5.08 4.19
CA TYR A 187 2.55 4.63 5.32
C TYR A 187 3.23 3.51 6.10
N LYS A 188 3.77 2.49 5.42
CA LYS A 188 4.49 1.39 6.07
C LYS A 188 5.68 1.88 6.89
N LEU A 189 6.48 2.81 6.35
CA LEU A 189 7.68 3.31 7.02
C LEU A 189 7.38 4.33 8.13
N SER A 190 6.36 5.17 7.93
CA SER A 190 5.99 6.22 8.88
C SER A 190 5.10 5.74 10.02
N ASN A 191 4.40 4.61 9.85
CA ASN A 191 3.51 4.08 10.86
C ASN A 191 4.26 3.37 11.99
N SER A 192 4.72 4.15 12.96
CA SER A 192 5.38 3.66 14.18
C SER A 192 4.42 2.94 15.15
N ASN A 193 3.10 3.05 14.96
CA ASN A 193 2.08 2.45 15.83
C ASN A 193 1.32 1.32 15.12
N ARG A 194 2.09 0.36 14.59
CA ARG A 194 1.54 -0.86 13.97
C ARG A 194 0.63 -1.56 14.96
N LYS A 195 -0.58 -1.90 14.50
CA LYS A 195 -1.53 -2.62 15.35
C LYS A 195 -0.97 -4.03 15.62
N LYS A 196 -1.14 -4.49 16.84
CA LYS A 196 -0.68 -5.79 17.34
C LYS A 196 -1.80 -6.81 17.15
N ILE A 197 -1.53 -7.83 16.37
CA ILE A 197 -2.42 -8.97 16.16
C ILE A 197 -1.86 -10.16 16.94
N GLY A 198 -2.70 -10.81 17.73
CA GLY A 198 -2.35 -12.04 18.45
C GLY A 198 -2.89 -13.27 17.72
N LEU A 199 -2.00 -14.13 17.22
CA LEU A 199 -2.37 -15.46 16.75
C LEU A 199 -2.43 -16.40 17.95
N VAL A 200 -3.62 -16.91 18.24
CA VAL A 200 -3.84 -17.79 19.40
C VAL A 200 -3.27 -19.18 19.09
N HIS A 201 -2.57 -19.73 20.08
CA HIS A 201 -2.04 -21.08 20.10
C HIS A 201 -2.36 -21.79 21.42
N GLY A 202 -2.27 -23.11 21.40
CA GLY A 202 -2.43 -23.98 22.58
C GLY A 202 -3.52 -25.04 22.40
N HIS A 203 -4.39 -24.89 21.40
CA HIS A 203 -5.53 -25.75 21.13
C HIS A 203 -5.39 -26.50 19.81
N GLY A 204 -4.17 -26.65 19.27
CA GLY A 204 -3.94 -27.36 18.00
C GLY A 204 -4.33 -26.54 16.76
N GLU A 205 -4.28 -25.22 16.87
CA GLU A 205 -4.40 -24.26 15.76
C GLU A 205 -3.38 -24.55 14.64
N LEU A 206 -3.60 -23.97 13.46
CA LEU A 206 -2.73 -24.13 12.30
C LEU A 206 -1.25 -23.92 12.66
N ASP A 207 -0.39 -24.81 12.17
CA ASP A 207 1.05 -24.69 12.36
C ASP A 207 1.65 -23.55 11.51
N SER A 208 2.93 -23.26 11.74
CA SER A 208 3.64 -22.17 11.07
C SER A 208 3.68 -22.30 9.56
N LEU A 209 3.63 -23.52 9.01
CA LEU A 209 3.65 -23.74 7.56
C LEU A 209 2.26 -23.53 6.96
N GLN A 210 1.23 -24.05 7.61
CA GLN A 210 -0.16 -23.95 7.17
C GLN A 210 -0.68 -22.50 7.18
N ILE A 211 -0.24 -21.70 8.17
CA ILE A 211 -0.64 -20.29 8.29
C ILE A 211 0.36 -19.32 7.65
N ALA A 212 1.46 -19.80 7.05
CA ALA A 212 2.58 -18.97 6.58
C ALA A 212 2.14 -17.81 5.67
N SER A 213 1.33 -18.11 4.64
CA SER A 213 0.86 -17.08 3.69
C SER A 213 -0.01 -16.02 4.36
N PHE A 214 -0.90 -16.43 5.27
CA PHE A 214 -1.74 -15.51 6.04
C PHE A 214 -0.90 -14.67 7.00
N ASN A 215 0.03 -15.29 7.71
CA ASN A 215 0.94 -14.62 8.62
C ASN A 215 1.82 -13.59 7.88
N ASN A 216 2.37 -13.94 6.72
CA ASN A 216 3.16 -13.03 5.89
C ASN A 216 2.33 -11.82 5.45
N ALA A 217 1.10 -12.03 4.99
CA ALA A 217 0.21 -10.93 4.62
C ALA A 217 -0.11 -9.99 5.81
N LEU A 218 -0.25 -10.52 7.02
CA LEU A 218 -0.43 -9.70 8.22
C LEU A 218 0.85 -8.95 8.60
N LEU A 219 2.01 -9.61 8.51
CA LEU A 219 3.31 -9.03 8.84
C LEU A 219 3.69 -7.85 7.95
N GLU A 220 3.05 -7.66 6.79
CA GLU A 220 3.24 -6.47 5.96
C GLU A 220 2.72 -5.19 6.62
N GLN A 221 1.68 -5.26 7.46
CA GLN A 221 0.98 -4.09 8.01
C GLN A 221 0.89 -4.07 9.53
N TYR A 222 1.07 -5.22 10.19
CA TYR A 222 0.80 -5.41 11.60
C TYR A 222 1.99 -6.07 12.31
N ASP A 223 2.07 -5.84 13.62
CA ASP A 223 2.96 -6.62 14.49
C ASP A 223 2.22 -7.88 14.93
N VAL A 224 2.63 -9.03 14.41
CA VAL A 224 1.99 -10.31 14.69
C VAL A 224 2.73 -11.04 15.80
N PHE A 225 2.00 -11.50 16.82
CA PHE A 225 2.55 -12.22 17.96
C PHE A 225 1.81 -13.53 18.21
N ASN A 226 2.53 -14.56 18.61
CA ASN A 226 1.91 -15.77 19.13
C ASN A 226 1.39 -15.54 20.56
N VAL A 227 0.16 -15.97 20.82
CA VAL A 227 -0.54 -15.82 22.08
C VAL A 227 -0.94 -17.19 22.59
N ASP A 228 -0.36 -17.60 23.69
CA ASP A 228 -0.69 -18.85 24.35
C ASP A 228 -1.66 -18.56 25.49
N LEU A 229 -2.94 -18.91 25.30
CA LEU A 229 -3.98 -18.62 26.29
C LEU A 229 -3.78 -19.40 27.59
N SER A 230 -3.01 -20.49 27.60
CA SER A 230 -2.70 -21.21 28.84
C SER A 230 -1.79 -20.40 29.78
N LYS A 231 -1.00 -19.47 29.24
CA LYS A 231 -0.04 -18.66 30.00
C LYS A 231 -0.68 -17.42 30.61
N LYS A 232 -0.02 -16.84 31.63
CA LYS A 232 -0.38 -15.54 32.23
C LYS A 232 0.10 -14.38 31.34
N GLN A 233 -0.42 -14.31 30.12
CA GLN A 233 -0.14 -13.22 29.18
C GLN A 233 -1.29 -12.21 29.17
N LYS A 234 -0.95 -10.92 29.12
CA LYS A 234 -1.95 -9.84 28.93
C LYS A 234 -2.40 -9.84 27.48
N VAL A 235 -3.63 -10.25 27.21
CA VAL A 235 -4.23 -10.28 25.87
C VAL A 235 -4.75 -8.91 25.43
N GLU A 236 -4.89 -7.98 26.36
CA GLU A 236 -5.44 -6.64 26.14
C GLU A 236 -4.51 -5.73 25.32
N ARG A 237 -3.24 -6.12 25.16
CA ARG A 237 -2.27 -5.40 24.33
C ARG A 237 -2.51 -5.59 22.82
N TYR A 238 -3.36 -6.55 22.43
CA TYR A 238 -3.64 -6.89 21.04
C TYR A 238 -4.94 -6.24 20.58
N GLN A 239 -4.94 -5.60 19.41
CA GLN A 239 -6.16 -5.02 18.83
C GLN A 239 -7.05 -6.07 18.16
N LEU A 240 -6.49 -7.23 17.82
CA LEU A 240 -7.20 -8.40 17.29
C LEU A 240 -6.56 -9.67 17.84
N LEU A 241 -7.39 -10.62 18.27
CA LEU A 241 -6.99 -12.02 18.46
C LEU A 241 -7.59 -12.88 17.34
N VAL A 242 -6.78 -13.77 16.78
CA VAL A 242 -7.19 -14.71 15.74
C VAL A 242 -7.04 -16.13 16.26
N VAL A 243 -8.14 -16.88 16.28
CA VAL A 243 -8.18 -18.30 16.64
C VAL A 243 -8.39 -19.07 15.34
N ALA A 244 -7.31 -19.66 14.81
CA ALA A 244 -7.29 -20.28 13.48
C ALA A 244 -7.34 -21.81 13.55
N LYS A 245 -8.50 -22.38 13.23
CA LYS A 245 -8.78 -23.82 13.16
C LYS A 245 -8.25 -24.58 14.38
N PRO A 246 -8.71 -24.24 15.60
CA PRO A 246 -8.36 -25.01 16.80
C PRO A 246 -8.94 -26.42 16.67
N LYS A 247 -8.26 -27.38 17.29
CA LYS A 247 -8.59 -28.83 17.24
C LYS A 247 -8.85 -29.44 18.61
N LYS A 248 -8.53 -28.72 19.69
CA LYS A 248 -8.65 -29.16 21.08
C LYS A 248 -9.63 -28.27 21.85
N GLU A 249 -10.11 -28.80 22.97
CA GLU A 249 -11.03 -28.11 23.86
C GLU A 249 -10.42 -26.87 24.51
N PHE A 250 -11.23 -25.82 24.64
CA PHE A 250 -10.88 -24.62 25.41
C PHE A 250 -11.24 -24.81 26.88
N SER A 251 -10.31 -24.50 27.78
CA SER A 251 -10.57 -24.55 29.22
C SER A 251 -11.47 -23.40 29.66
N ALA A 252 -12.10 -23.51 30.83
CA ALA A 252 -12.87 -22.42 31.41
C ALA A 252 -12.01 -21.13 31.60
N ALA A 253 -10.72 -21.29 31.88
CA ALA A 253 -9.79 -20.17 32.02
C ALA A 253 -9.51 -19.47 30.67
N ASP A 254 -9.36 -20.25 29.59
CA ASP A 254 -9.16 -19.69 28.24
C ASP A 254 -10.41 -18.95 27.76
N LYS A 255 -11.58 -19.57 27.95
CA LYS A 255 -12.87 -18.95 27.68
C LYS A 255 -13.04 -17.64 28.43
N TYR A 256 -12.72 -17.61 29.73
CA TYR A 256 -12.78 -16.39 30.53
C TYR A 256 -11.84 -15.30 30.00
N LYS A 257 -10.61 -15.63 29.59
CA LYS A 257 -9.68 -14.64 29.00
C LYS A 257 -10.22 -14.03 27.71
N LEU A 258 -10.78 -14.86 26.83
CA LEU A 258 -11.40 -14.39 25.58
C LEU A 258 -12.64 -13.53 25.85
N ASP A 259 -13.46 -13.93 26.82
CA ASP A 259 -14.64 -13.17 27.25
C ASP A 259 -14.26 -11.80 27.78
N GLN A 260 -13.33 -11.73 28.73
CA GLN A 260 -12.87 -10.47 29.29
C GLN A 260 -12.22 -9.56 28.23
N TYR A 261 -11.52 -10.15 27.25
CA TYR A 261 -10.96 -9.42 26.14
C TYR A 261 -12.03 -8.76 25.27
N VAL A 262 -13.08 -9.51 24.89
CA VAL A 262 -14.21 -8.99 24.11
C VAL A 262 -15.00 -7.95 24.90
N MET A 263 -15.27 -8.19 26.20
CA MET A 263 -15.98 -7.25 27.07
C MET A 263 -15.26 -5.90 27.23
N ARG A 264 -13.93 -5.86 27.05
CA ARG A 264 -13.12 -4.63 27.05
C ARG A 264 -13.02 -3.97 25.67
N GLY A 265 -13.80 -4.40 24.68
CA GLY A 265 -13.81 -3.89 23.32
C GLY A 265 -12.74 -4.50 22.41
N GLY A 266 -12.09 -5.59 22.83
CA GLY A 266 -11.19 -6.37 22.00
C GLY A 266 -11.92 -7.02 20.83
N LYS A 267 -11.22 -7.22 19.71
CA LYS A 267 -11.79 -7.84 18.51
C LYS A 267 -11.30 -9.28 18.40
N LEU A 268 -12.22 -10.22 18.22
CA LEU A 268 -11.91 -11.65 18.17
C LEU A 268 -12.38 -12.21 16.83
N LEU A 269 -11.46 -12.86 16.10
CA LEU A 269 -11.74 -13.58 14.87
C LEU A 269 -11.60 -15.08 15.13
N PHE A 270 -12.71 -15.80 14.95
CA PHE A 270 -12.74 -17.26 15.02
C PHE A 270 -12.83 -17.83 13.59
N LEU A 271 -11.88 -18.68 13.22
CA LEU A 271 -11.91 -19.49 12.00
C LEU A 271 -12.06 -20.95 12.45
N LEU A 272 -13.28 -21.48 12.47
CA LEU A 272 -13.59 -22.74 13.13
C LEU A 272 -14.05 -23.79 12.11
N ASP A 273 -13.54 -25.00 12.26
CA ASP A 273 -14.04 -26.17 11.56
C ASP A 273 -14.85 -27.03 12.54
N ARG A 274 -15.99 -27.56 12.10
CA ARG A 274 -16.83 -28.45 12.90
C ARG A 274 -16.40 -29.91 12.81
N LEU A 275 -15.79 -30.29 11.69
CA LEU A 275 -15.45 -31.65 11.36
C LEU A 275 -13.96 -31.73 11.01
N GLU A 276 -13.29 -32.78 11.50
CA GLU A 276 -11.98 -33.18 11.01
C GLU A 276 -12.15 -33.82 9.63
N ALA A 277 -12.28 -32.94 8.64
CA ALA A 277 -12.52 -33.28 7.27
C ALA A 277 -11.24 -33.08 6.47
N ASN A 278 -10.49 -34.17 6.20
CA ASN A 278 -9.26 -34.08 5.43
C ASN A 278 -9.57 -34.26 3.94
N MET A 279 -9.35 -33.23 3.12
CA MET A 279 -9.66 -33.25 1.68
C MET A 279 -8.90 -34.37 0.93
N ASP A 280 -7.73 -34.76 1.43
CA ASP A 280 -6.93 -35.88 0.89
C ASP A 280 -7.59 -37.25 1.08
N SER A 281 -8.58 -37.35 1.98
CA SER A 281 -9.34 -38.57 2.26
C SER A 281 -10.73 -38.56 1.62
N ALA A 282 -11.16 -37.45 1.03
CA ALA A 282 -12.47 -37.30 0.39
C ALA A 282 -12.62 -38.14 -0.89
N SER A 283 -11.52 -38.69 -1.42
CA SER A 283 -11.52 -39.58 -2.59
C SER A 283 -11.57 -41.08 -2.25
N ARG A 284 -11.78 -41.45 -0.97
CA ARG A 284 -11.93 -42.84 -0.53
C ARG A 284 -13.37 -43.10 -0.09
N ASP A 285 -13.90 -44.29 -0.43
CA ASP A 285 -15.30 -44.68 -0.17
C ASP A 285 -15.67 -44.75 1.33
N ASP A 286 -14.70 -44.90 2.23
CA ASP A 286 -14.90 -44.93 3.70
C ASP A 286 -14.41 -43.63 4.37
N TYR A 287 -15.12 -42.53 4.10
CA TYR A 287 -14.82 -41.24 4.72
C TYR A 287 -15.54 -41.08 6.07
N PHE A 288 -14.78 -41.10 7.16
CA PHE A 288 -15.27 -40.78 8.51
C PHE A 288 -14.79 -39.39 8.92
N ALA A 289 -15.73 -38.46 9.06
CA ALA A 289 -15.47 -37.15 9.64
C ALA A 289 -15.79 -37.17 11.14
N PHE A 290 -14.81 -36.87 11.98
CA PHE A 290 -15.01 -36.77 13.42
C PHE A 290 -15.28 -35.31 13.82
N PRO A 291 -16.27 -35.02 14.67
CA PRO A 291 -16.53 -33.67 15.12
C PRO A 291 -15.43 -33.17 16.05
N TYR A 292 -15.04 -31.91 15.90
CA TYR A 292 -14.17 -31.25 16.88
C TYR A 292 -14.99 -30.85 18.11
N HIS A 293 -14.57 -31.33 19.28
CA HIS A 293 -15.14 -30.94 20.57
C HIS A 293 -14.35 -29.77 21.17
N LEU A 294 -14.64 -28.56 20.70
CA LEU A 294 -13.89 -27.36 21.09
C LEU A 294 -14.32 -26.74 22.43
N ASN A 295 -15.46 -27.14 22.97
CA ASN A 295 -16.04 -26.55 24.20
C ASN A 295 -16.27 -25.01 24.08
N LEU A 296 -16.59 -24.53 22.87
CA LEU A 296 -16.83 -23.10 22.60
C LEU A 296 -18.31 -22.77 22.33
N ASP A 297 -19.17 -23.77 22.15
CA ASP A 297 -20.58 -23.58 21.78
C ASP A 297 -21.34 -22.66 22.73
N ASP A 298 -21.14 -22.82 24.03
CA ASP A 298 -21.76 -22.02 25.09
C ASP A 298 -21.31 -20.55 25.03
N GLN A 299 -20.03 -20.31 24.77
CA GLN A 299 -19.46 -18.97 24.70
C GLN A 299 -19.87 -18.26 23.41
N LEU A 300 -19.78 -18.94 22.27
CA LEU A 300 -20.21 -18.39 20.99
C LEU A 300 -21.70 -18.07 21.00
N PHE A 301 -22.52 -18.93 21.63
CA PHE A 301 -23.95 -18.68 21.78
C PHE A 301 -24.24 -17.40 22.60
N LYS A 302 -23.47 -17.13 23.66
CA LYS A 302 -23.54 -15.85 24.40
C LYS A 302 -23.17 -14.64 23.54
N TYR A 303 -22.29 -14.83 22.55
CA TYR A 303 -21.96 -13.81 21.56
C TYR A 303 -22.98 -13.72 20.42
N GLY A 304 -24.06 -14.51 20.45
CA GLY A 304 -25.09 -14.54 19.42
C GLY A 304 -24.71 -15.36 18.19
N VAL A 305 -23.65 -16.19 18.26
CA VAL A 305 -23.17 -17.03 17.16
C VAL A 305 -23.48 -18.49 17.45
N ARG A 306 -24.04 -19.18 16.46
CA ARG A 306 -24.20 -20.63 16.47
C ARG A 306 -23.56 -21.19 15.21
N ILE A 307 -22.70 -22.19 15.37
CA ILE A 307 -22.07 -22.86 14.23
C ILE A 307 -22.87 -24.14 13.97
N ASN A 308 -23.35 -24.33 12.76
CA ASN A 308 -24.06 -25.56 12.41
C ASN A 308 -23.04 -26.65 12.01
N PRO A 309 -23.33 -27.93 12.28
CA PRO A 309 -22.46 -29.05 11.94
C PRO A 309 -22.48 -29.44 10.45
N ASP A 310 -23.26 -28.72 9.64
CA ASP A 310 -23.60 -29.04 8.25
C ASP A 310 -22.50 -28.70 7.23
#